data_AF-A0A148KLU9-F1
#
_entry.id   AF-A0A148KLU9-F1
#
_cell.length_a   1.000
_cell.length_b   1.000
_cell.length_c   1.000
_cell.angle_alpha   90.00
_cell.angle_beta   90.00
_cell.angle_gamma   90.00
#
_symmetry.space_group_name_H-M   'P 1'
#
loop_
_entity.id
_entity.type
_entity.pdbx_description
1 polymer ?
#
loop_
_entity_poly.entity_id
_entity_poly.type
_entity_poly.pdbx_seq_one_letter_code
_entity_poly.pdbx_strand_id
1 'polypeptide(L)' 'MELHLIYTETNVVLSKKHYDDWMQIQKEYPDYKASLGPWSLDEMIDFLNEEYSNLVPIADIQVNEFYVGDNITKELSWS' A
#
# COMPACT_ATOMS: atom_id res chain seq x y z
N MET A 1 -4.65 7.93 -10.41
CA MET A 1 -3.34 7.76 -9.74
C MET A 1 -3.26 6.30 -9.36
N GLU A 2 -2.09 5.68 -9.48
CA GLU A 2 -1.92 4.27 -9.13
C GLU A 2 -1.21 4.13 -7.79
N LEU A 3 -1.41 2.98 -7.14
CA LEU A 3 -0.91 2.66 -5.81
C LEU A 3 -0.03 1.42 -5.84
N HIS A 4 1.07 1.46 -5.10
CA HIS A 4 1.84 0.28 -4.75
C HIS A 4 1.50 -0.18 -3.33
N LEU A 5 1.48 -1.50 -3.15
CA LEU A 5 1.44 -2.13 -1.83
C LEU A 5 2.83 -2.72 -1.56
N ILE A 6 3.52 -2.20 -0.55
CA ILE A 6 4.91 -2.54 -0.25
C ILE A 6 4.93 -3.35 1.05
N TYR A 7 5.49 -4.55 0.98
CA TYR A 7 5.68 -5.44 2.11
C TYR A 7 7.10 -5.31 2.62
N THR A 8 7.23 -5.02 3.91
CA THR A 8 8.52 -5.02 4.62
C THR A 8 8.58 -6.17 5.63
N GLU A 9 9.65 -6.23 6.44
CA GLU A 9 9.68 -7.16 7.57
C GLU A 9 8.69 -6.80 8.67
N THR A 10 8.38 -5.50 8.79
CA THR A 10 7.71 -4.95 9.98
C THR A 10 6.30 -4.42 9.70
N ASN A 11 6.00 -4.01 8.47
CA ASN A 11 4.74 -3.40 8.11
C ASN A 11 4.35 -3.59 6.63
N VAL A 12 3.15 -3.13 6.29
CA VAL A 12 2.65 -3.05 4.91
C VAL A 12 2.30 -1.60 4.62
N VAL A 13 2.84 -1.07 3.52
CA VAL A 13 2.80 0.36 3.19
C VAL A 13 2.11 0.58 1.85
N LEU A 14 1.10 1.44 1.83
CA LEU A 14 0.55 2.03 0.61
C LEU A 14 1.45 3.16 0.14
N SER A 15 1.73 3.23 -1.16
CA SER A 15 2.53 4.30 -1.77
C SER A 15 1.90 4.83 -3.05
N LYS A 16 1.85 6.16 -3.19
CA LYS A 16 1.49 6.87 -4.43
C LYS A 16 2.70 7.15 -5.33
N LYS A 17 3.89 6.83 -4.84
CA LYS A 17 5.13 7.15 -5.53
C LYS A 17 5.25 6.29 -6.78
N HIS A 18 5.62 6.92 -7.89
CA HIS A 18 5.97 6.20 -9.09
C HIS A 18 7.36 5.59 -8.93
N TYR A 19 7.48 4.29 -9.22
CA TYR A 19 8.75 3.58 -9.25
C TYR A 19 8.92 2.96 -10.63
N ASP A 20 10.11 3.15 -11.22
CA ASP A 20 10.44 2.53 -12.52
C ASP A 20 10.70 1.02 -12.37
N ASP A 21 11.18 0.62 -11.19
CA ASP A 21 11.58 -0.76 -10.88
C ASP A 21 11.55 -1.02 -9.36
N TRP A 22 11.34 -2.28 -8.98
CA TRP A 22 11.30 -2.71 -7.57
C TRP A 22 12.61 -2.43 -6.84
N MET A 23 13.75 -2.35 -7.54
CA MET A 23 15.03 -1.96 -6.94
C MET A 23 15.01 -0.55 -6.34
N GLN A 24 14.19 0.37 -6.85
CA GLN A 24 14.03 1.70 -6.26
C GLN A 24 13.29 1.61 -4.92
N ILE A 25 12.30 0.74 -4.82
CA ILE A 25 11.56 0.47 -3.58
C ILE A 25 12.50 -0.14 -2.54
N GLN A 26 13.27 -1.16 -2.91
CA GLN A 26 14.23 -1.80 -1.99
C GLN A 26 15.29 -0.84 -1.43
N LYS A 27 15.68 0.19 -2.20
CA LYS A 27 16.60 1.22 -1.70
C LYS A 27 15.98 2.14 -0.65
N GLU A 28 14.66 2.34 -0.70
CA GLU A 28 13.92 3.22 0.21
C GLU A 28 13.44 2.50 1.47
N TYR A 29 13.15 1.20 1.35
CA TYR A 29 12.72 0.33 2.46
C TYR A 29 13.80 -0.72 2.74
N PRO A 30 14.71 -0.50 3.71
CA PRO A 30 15.83 -1.40 3.98
C PRO A 30 15.42 -2.85 4.30
N ASP A 31 14.22 -3.05 4.83
CA ASP A 31 13.62 -4.33 5.18
C ASP A 31 12.58 -4.80 4.15
N TYR A 32 12.68 -4.32 2.91
CA TYR A 32 11.80 -4.71 1.79
C TYR A 32 11.79 -6.22 1.54
N LYS A 33 10.58 -6.78 1.40
CA LYS A 33 10.34 -8.17 0.99
C LYS A 33 9.78 -8.28 -0.42
N ALA A 34 8.74 -7.50 -0.71
CA ALA A 34 8.01 -7.55 -1.96
C ALA A 34 7.20 -6.27 -2.17
N SER A 35 6.77 -6.05 -3.40
CA SER A 35 5.77 -5.03 -3.73
C SER A 35 4.81 -5.59 -4.76
N LEU A 36 3.57 -5.10 -4.71
CA LEU A 36 2.53 -5.38 -5.68
C LEU A 36 2.06 -4.07 -6.33
N GLY A 37 1.41 -4.19 -7.48
CA GLY A 37 1.01 -3.06 -8.31
C GLY A 37 2.10 -2.61 -9.30
N PRO A 38 1.93 -1.41 -9.90
CA PRO A 38 0.94 -0.39 -9.55
C PRO A 38 -0.50 -0.80 -9.92
N TRP A 39 -1.47 -0.41 -9.09
CA TRP A 39 -2.90 -0.71 -9.28
C TRP A 39 -3.76 0.55 -9.13
N SER A 40 -4.97 0.51 -9.70
CA SER A 40 -5.98 1.52 -9.45
C SER A 40 -6.48 1.49 -7.99
N LEU A 41 -7.22 2.54 -7.60
CA LEU A 41 -7.86 2.62 -6.28
C LEU A 41 -8.77 1.40 -6.02
N ASP A 42 -9.61 1.05 -7.00
CA ASP A 42 -10.60 -0.01 -6.86
C ASP A 42 -9.92 -1.38 -6.77
N GLU A 43 -8.93 -1.67 -7.63
CA GLU A 43 -8.15 -2.91 -7.57
C GLU A 43 -7.41 -3.08 -6.23
N MET A 44 -6.88 -1.99 -5.67
CA MET A 44 -6.22 -2.02 -4.36
C MET A 44 -7.22 -2.34 -3.24
N ILE A 45 -8.40 -1.72 -3.26
CA ILE A 45 -9.46 -1.97 -2.26
C ILE A 45 -9.95 -3.42 -2.36
N ASP A 46 -10.21 -3.91 -3.58
CA ASP A 46 -10.69 -5.26 -3.82
C ASP A 46 -9.69 -6.30 -3.30
N PHE A 47 -8.41 -6.15 -3.67
CA PHE A 47 -7.35 -7.05 -3.19
C PHE A 47 -7.25 -7.06 -1.66
N LEU A 48 -7.24 -5.89 -1.02
CA LEU A 48 -7.11 -5.81 0.43
C LEU A 48 -8.34 -6.36 1.16
N ASN A 49 -9.54 -6.22 0.60
CA ASN A 49 -10.76 -6.80 1.16
C ASN A 49 -10.80 -8.33 1.04
N GLU A 50 -10.23 -8.89 -0.03
CA GLU A 50 -10.10 -10.34 -0.21
C GLU A 50 -9.03 -10.95 0.72
N GLU A 51 -7.86 -10.33 0.82
CA GLU A 51 -6.72 -10.89 1.55
C GLU A 51 -6.71 -10.55 3.05
N TYR A 52 -7.25 -9.40 3.46
CA TYR A 52 -7.09 -8.86 4.82
C TYR A 52 -8.40 -8.42 5.48
N SER A 53 -9.07 -9.37 6.14
CA SER A 53 -10.33 -9.10 6.86
C SER A 53 -10.17 -8.38 8.21
N ASN A 54 -8.95 -8.17 8.69
CA ASN A 54 -8.64 -7.59 10.01
C ASN A 54 -8.04 -6.17 9.94
N LEU A 55 -8.13 -5.50 8.79
CA LEU A 55 -7.75 -4.09 8.67
C LEU A 55 -8.68 -3.20 9.51
N VAL A 56 -8.09 -2.27 10.26
CA VAL A 56 -8.85 -1.30 11.08
C VAL A 56 -8.28 0.11 10.91
N PRO A 57 -9.04 1.07 10.35
CA PRO A 57 -10.34 0.91 9.69
C PRO A 57 -10.34 -0.10 8.52
N ILE A 58 -11.50 -0.53 8.01
CA ILE A 58 -11.55 -1.45 6.87
C ILE A 58 -10.82 -0.88 5.63
N ALA A 59 -10.44 -1.74 4.68
CA ALA A 59 -9.63 -1.38 3.51
C ALA A 59 -10.20 -0.16 2.77
N ASP A 60 -11.52 -0.15 2.51
CA ASP A 60 -12.21 0.97 1.86
C ASP A 60 -11.88 2.31 2.50
N ILE A 61 -11.95 2.40 3.84
CA ILE A 61 -11.69 3.65 4.55
C ILE A 61 -10.20 4.00 4.48
N GLN A 62 -9.32 3.04 4.82
CA GLN A 62 -7.89 3.32 4.88
C GLN A 62 -7.32 3.77 3.54
N VAL A 63 -7.72 3.09 2.46
CA VAL A 63 -7.23 3.36 1.10
C VAL A 63 -7.87 4.63 0.55
N ASN A 64 -9.18 4.88 0.74
CA ASN A 64 -9.80 6.12 0.26
C ASN A 64 -9.23 7.35 0.98
N GLU A 65 -9.10 7.32 2.31
CA GLU A 65 -8.48 8.41 3.07
C GLU A 65 -7.05 8.67 2.60
N PHE A 66 -6.28 7.61 2.35
CA PHE A 66 -4.95 7.74 1.80
C PHE A 66 -4.99 8.36 0.41
N TYR A 67 -5.85 7.86 -0.48
CA TYR A 67 -5.93 8.28 -1.88
C TYR A 67 -6.27 9.76 -2.03
N VAL A 68 -7.20 10.28 -1.23
CA VAL A 68 -7.59 11.70 -1.25
C VAL A 68 -6.66 12.62 -0.45
N GLY A 69 -5.91 12.08 0.52
CA GLY A 69 -5.00 12.85 1.35
C GLY A 69 -3.70 13.26 0.66
N ASP A 70 -2.94 14.16 1.27
CA ASP A 70 -1.67 14.68 0.71
C ASP A 70 -0.46 13.76 0.96
N ASN A 71 -0.61 12.75 1.81
CA ASN A 71 0.47 11.81 2.12
C ASN A 71 0.87 11.00 0.88
N ILE A 72 2.18 10.84 0.66
CA ILE A 72 2.74 10.01 -0.42
C ILE A 72 2.81 8.53 -0.01
N THR A 73 2.90 8.25 1.28
CA THR A 73 2.91 6.89 1.85
C THR A 73 2.04 6.81 3.10
N LYS A 74 1.43 5.65 3.36
CA LYS A 74 0.69 5.35 4.58
C LYS A 74 0.90 3.88 4.96
N GLU A 75 1.23 3.61 6.22
CA GLU A 75 1.22 2.25 6.76
C GLU A 75 -0.23 1.77 6.98
N LEU A 76 -0.52 0.53 6.60
CA LEU A 76 -1.80 -0.10 6.90
C LEU A 76 -1.92 -0.41 8.40
N SER A 77 -3.08 -0.11 8.95
CA SER A 77 -3.44 -0.36 10.34
C SER A 77 -4.29 -1.61 10.50
N TRP A 78 -4.11 -2.31 11.60
CA TRP A 78 -4.69 -3.62 11.88
C TRP A 78 -5.42 -3.62 13.24
N SER A 79 -6.34 -4.56 13.47
CA SER A 79 -7.03 -4.78 14.75
C SER A 79 -6.13 -5.36 15.84
#